data_AF-A0AB37HGR4-F1
#
_entry.id   AF-A0AB37HGR4-F1
#
_cell.length_a   1.000
_cell.length_b   1.000
_cell.length_c   1.000
_cell.angle_alpha   90.00
_cell.angle_beta   90.00
_cell.angle_gamma   90.00
#
_symmetry.space_group_name_H-M   'P 1'
#
loop_
_entity.id
_entity.type
_entity.pdbx_description
1 polymer ?
#
loop_
_entity_poly.entity_id
_entity_poly.type
_entity_poly.pdbx_seq_one_letter_code
_entity_poly.pdbx_strand_id
1 'polypeptide(L)'
;MIILIFLLIAAPITVFIHELGHALGSYLMKADKIELNIGAGPKLFSIQNRKWTICIYIFYMLGAHTASERYPYFSKTEQIVISAFGPLLNGVIGLIVQQWNPVDHLGICQLFALFNFWLFFINLIPFRFGVRQSDGYTILKAMRQK
;
A
#
# COMPACT_ATOMS: atom_id res chain seq x y z
N MET A 1 8.62 -15.54 -19.38
CA MET A 1 7.83 -16.11 -18.26
C MET A 1 7.96 -15.28 -16.98
N ILE A 2 9.17 -14.99 -16.49
CA ILE A 2 9.38 -14.23 -15.24
C ILE A 2 8.68 -12.86 -15.24
N ILE A 3 8.77 -12.09 -16.34
CA ILE A 3 8.09 -10.79 -16.46
C ILE A 3 6.57 -10.90 -16.34
N LEU A 4 5.97 -11.96 -16.89
CA LEU A 4 4.52 -12.18 -16.82
C LEU A 4 4.09 -12.53 -15.40
N ILE A 5 4.84 -13.39 -14.71
CA ILE A 5 4.62 -13.71 -13.29
C ILE A 5 4.79 -12.45 -12.44
N PHE A 6 5.81 -11.65 -12.73
CA PHE A 6 6.01 -10.38 -12.05
C PHE A 6 4.81 -9.46 -12.23
N LEU A 7 4.39 -9.21 -13.47
CA LEU A 7 3.32 -8.28 -13.79
C LEU A 7 1.98 -8.75 -13.22
N LEU A 8 1.60 -10.02 -13.43
CA LEU A 8 0.28 -10.55 -13.06
C LEU A 8 0.17 -10.93 -11.58
N ILE A 9 1.29 -11.23 -10.90
CA ILE A 9 1.27 -11.78 -9.54
C ILE A 9 2.09 -10.92 -8.58
N ALA A 10 3.39 -10.77 -8.84
CA ALA A 10 4.28 -10.12 -7.88
C ALA A 10 3.92 -8.64 -7.67
N ALA A 11 3.71 -7.87 -8.73
CA ALA A 11 3.40 -6.45 -8.65
C ALA A 11 2.06 -6.16 -7.96
N PRO A 12 0.95 -6.86 -8.30
CA PRO A 12 -0.32 -6.72 -7.59
C PRO A 12 -0.23 -7.11 -6.12
N ILE A 13 0.55 -8.16 -5.78
CA ILE A 13 0.80 -8.52 -4.38
C ILE A 13 1.58 -7.41 -3.66
N THR A 14 2.60 -6.82 -4.28
CA THR A 14 3.35 -5.70 -3.66
C THR A 14 2.46 -4.48 -3.43
N VAL A 15 1.58 -4.16 -4.38
CA VAL A 15 0.59 -3.07 -4.22
C VAL A 15 -0.42 -3.41 -3.12
N PHE A 16 -0.87 -4.66 -3.04
CA PHE A 16 -1.74 -5.11 -1.96
C PHE A 16 -1.06 -4.99 -0.59
N ILE A 17 0.20 -5.38 -0.47
CA ILE A 17 0.98 -5.24 0.78
C ILE A 17 1.07 -3.77 1.17
N HIS A 18 1.31 -2.88 0.21
CA HIS A 18 1.38 -1.43 0.47
C HIS A 18 0.07 -0.90 1.07
N GLU A 19 -1.05 -1.21 0.42
CA GLU A 19 -2.37 -0.79 0.90
C GLU A 19 -2.75 -1.47 2.23
N LEU A 20 -2.39 -2.74 2.41
CA LEU A 20 -2.53 -3.43 3.69
C LEU A 20 -1.74 -2.71 4.78
N GLY A 21 -0.58 -2.14 4.47
CA GLY A 21 0.20 -1.33 5.41
C GLY A 21 -0.62 -0.13 5.90
N HIS A 22 -1.21 0.66 4.99
CA HIS A 22 -2.10 1.76 5.39
C HIS A 22 -3.27 1.27 6.23
N ALA A 23 -3.89 0.15 5.84
CA ALA A 23 -5.00 -0.44 6.55
C ALA A 23 -4.61 -0.86 7.98
N LEU A 24 -3.41 -1.44 8.16
CA LEU A 24 -2.85 -1.76 9.48
C LEU A 24 -2.52 -0.50 10.29
N GLY A 25 -2.00 0.54 9.65
CA GLY A 25 -1.78 1.86 10.27
C GLY A 25 -3.10 2.44 10.79
N SER A 26 -4.16 2.42 9.98
CA SER A 26 -5.49 2.88 10.36
C SER A 26 -6.08 2.03 11.48
N TYR A 27 -5.87 0.71 11.44
CA TYR A 27 -6.28 -0.18 12.52
C TYR A 27 -5.59 0.16 13.85
N LEU A 28 -4.27 0.39 13.82
CA LEU A 28 -3.48 0.77 14.99
C LEU A 28 -3.91 2.13 15.55
N MET A 29 -4.24 3.08 14.67
CA MET A 29 -4.82 4.38 15.02
C MET A 29 -6.33 4.29 15.34
N LYS A 30 -6.88 3.11 15.59
CA LYS A 30 -8.25 2.89 16.04
C LYS A 30 -9.32 3.43 15.07
N ALA A 31 -9.12 3.27 13.77
CA ALA A 31 -10.16 3.58 12.78
C ALA A 31 -11.48 2.84 13.10
N ASP A 32 -12.61 3.49 12.82
CA ASP A 32 -13.93 2.91 12.96
C ASP A 32 -14.26 2.01 11.76
N LYS A 33 -13.87 2.47 10.57
CA LYS A 33 -14.02 1.74 9.30
C LYS A 33 -12.73 1.82 8.49
N ILE A 34 -12.41 0.71 7.83
CA ILE A 34 -11.25 0.54 6.95
C ILE A 34 -11.73 -0.15 5.70
N GLU A 35 -11.52 0.48 4.54
CA GLU A 35 -11.90 -0.02 3.24
C GLU A 35 -10.66 -0.21 2.37
N LEU A 36 -10.43 -1.44 1.92
CA LEU A 36 -9.34 -1.82 1.05
C LEU A 36 -9.92 -2.17 -0.33
N ASN A 37 -9.53 -1.44 -1.36
CA ASN A 37 -10.02 -1.62 -2.71
C ASN A 37 -8.86 -1.98 -3.64
N ILE A 38 -8.94 -3.13 -4.32
CA ILE A 38 -7.90 -3.63 -5.21
C ILE A 38 -8.44 -3.72 -6.63
N GLY A 39 -7.85 -2.94 -7.54
CA GLY A 39 -8.18 -2.90 -8.95
C GLY A 39 -9.25 -1.90 -9.33
N ALA A 40 -9.74 -2.08 -10.56
CA ALA A 40 -10.81 -1.27 -11.15
C ALA A 40 -11.82 -2.14 -11.93
N GLY A 41 -12.97 -1.54 -12.28
CA GLY A 41 -14.02 -2.16 -13.08
C GLY A 41 -15.12 -2.83 -12.24
N PRO A 42 -15.78 -3.89 -12.74
CA PRO A 42 -16.79 -4.61 -11.99
C PRO A 42 -16.20 -5.31 -10.77
N LYS A 43 -16.95 -5.30 -9.67
CA LYS A 43 -16.58 -5.98 -8.42
C LYS A 43 -16.62 -7.49 -8.64
N LEU A 44 -15.46 -8.14 -8.48
CA LEU A 44 -15.34 -9.59 -8.57
C LEU A 44 -15.70 -10.24 -7.23
N PHE A 45 -15.24 -9.62 -6.14
CA PHE A 45 -15.39 -10.15 -4.79
C PHE A 45 -15.44 -9.03 -3.76
N SER A 46 -16.19 -9.25 -2.68
CA SER A 46 -16.30 -8.29 -1.58
C SER A 46 -16.58 -9.03 -0.28
N ILE A 47 -15.73 -8.81 0.72
CA ILE A 47 -15.98 -9.22 2.10
C ILE A 47 -16.19 -7.94 2.90
N GLN A 48 -17.24 -7.91 3.71
CA GLN A 48 -17.45 -6.83 4.65
C GLN A 48 -17.78 -7.37 6.03
N ASN A 49 -17.23 -6.73 7.04
CA ASN A 49 -17.66 -6.85 8.42
C ASN A 49 -17.82 -5.43 9.01
N ARG A 50 -18.15 -5.31 10.31
CA ARG A 50 -18.44 -4.02 10.95
C ARG A 50 -17.32 -2.97 10.79
N LYS A 51 -16.06 -3.42 10.67
CA LYS A 51 -14.87 -2.55 10.65
C LYS A 51 -14.08 -2.60 9.34
N TRP A 52 -14.16 -3.70 8.61
CA TRP A 52 -13.35 -3.97 7.42
C TRP A 52 -14.24 -4.23 6.22
N THR A 53 -13.94 -3.52 5.14
CA THR A 53 -14.47 -3.78 3.81
C THR A 53 -13.30 -4.07 2.89
N ILE A 54 -13.27 -5.25 2.27
CA ILE A 54 -12.25 -5.61 1.27
C ILE A 54 -12.97 -5.88 -0.04
N CYS A 55 -12.66 -5.08 -1.06
CA CYS A 55 -13.21 -5.20 -2.40
C CYS A 55 -12.11 -5.54 -3.40
N ILE A 56 -12.34 -6.56 -4.21
CA ILE A 56 -11.47 -6.94 -5.33
C ILE A 56 -12.26 -6.79 -6.62
N TYR A 57 -11.68 -6.07 -7.57
CA TYR A 57 -12.28 -5.82 -8.89
C TYR A 57 -11.60 -6.70 -9.96
N ILE A 58 -12.29 -6.92 -11.09
CA ILE A 58 -11.79 -7.79 -12.17
C ILE A 58 -10.40 -7.34 -12.65
N PHE A 59 -10.19 -6.05 -12.84
CA PHE A 59 -8.88 -5.52 -13.20
C PHE A 59 -8.06 -5.22 -11.94
N TYR A 60 -7.78 -6.25 -11.14
CA TYR A 60 -7.03 -6.17 -9.86
C TYR A 60 -5.64 -5.54 -10.01
N MET A 61 -5.10 -5.54 -11.23
CA MET A 61 -3.81 -4.93 -11.57
C MET A 61 -3.87 -3.41 -11.72
N LEU A 62 -5.06 -2.83 -11.88
CA LEU A 62 -5.26 -1.40 -12.13
C LEU A 62 -5.33 -0.63 -10.81
N GLY A 63 -4.21 -0.60 -10.11
CA GLY A 63 -4.03 0.14 -8.86
C GLY A 63 -4.81 -0.46 -7.69
N ALA A 64 -4.63 0.16 -6.54
CA ALA A 64 -5.39 -0.12 -5.33
C ALA A 64 -5.46 1.17 -4.50
N HIS A 65 -6.33 1.19 -3.51
CA HIS A 65 -6.39 2.27 -2.53
C HIS A 65 -7.03 1.81 -1.22
N THR A 66 -6.58 2.42 -0.15
CA THR A 66 -7.14 2.27 1.19
C THR A 66 -7.83 3.55 1.61
N ALA A 67 -9.07 3.43 2.09
CA ALA A 67 -9.79 4.50 2.76
C ALA A 67 -10.02 4.11 4.22
N SER A 68 -10.02 5.08 5.12
CA SER A 68 -10.36 4.83 6.52
C SER A 68 -11.04 6.03 7.14
N GLU A 69 -11.99 5.75 8.03
CA GLU A 69 -12.80 6.75 8.70
C GLU A 69 -12.75 6.53 10.21
N ARG A 70 -12.80 7.64 10.96
CA ARG A 70 -12.89 7.63 12.43
C ARG A 70 -13.57 8.89 12.93
N TYR A 71 -14.38 8.77 13.98
CA TYR A 71 -14.84 9.90 14.79
C TYR A 71 -14.30 9.82 16.23
N PRO A 72 -13.60 10.85 16.74
CA PRO A 72 -13.18 12.06 16.03
C PRO A 72 -12.14 11.78 14.93
N TYR A 73 -12.05 12.70 13.97
CA TYR A 73 -11.13 12.60 12.83
C TYR A 73 -9.67 12.39 13.29
N PHE A 74 -8.87 11.75 12.43
CA PHE A 74 -7.45 11.52 12.69
C PHE A 74 -6.70 12.86 12.88
N SER A 75 -5.94 12.95 13.97
CA SER A 75 -4.96 14.00 14.18
C SER A 75 -3.85 13.95 13.14
N LYS A 76 -3.07 15.02 13.03
CA LYS A 76 -1.95 15.13 12.07
C LYS A 76 -0.95 13.98 12.23
N THR A 77 -0.58 13.67 13.48
CA THR A 77 0.36 12.58 13.78
C THR A 77 -0.23 11.22 13.36
N GLU A 78 -1.51 10.98 13.61
CA GLU A 78 -2.16 9.73 13.20
C GLU A 78 -2.23 9.61 11.68
N GLN A 79 -2.51 10.69 10.95
CA GLN A 79 -2.47 10.69 9.49
C GLN A 79 -1.06 10.39 8.96
N ILE A 80 -0.03 10.98 9.58
CA ILE A 80 1.37 10.70 9.23
C ILE A 80 1.71 9.22 9.46
N VAL A 81 1.29 8.66 10.60
CA VAL A 81 1.51 7.24 10.90
C VAL A 81 0.79 6.36 9.87
N ILE A 82 -0.49 6.62 9.57
CA ILE A 82 -1.27 5.87 8.59
C ILE A 82 -0.60 5.91 7.22
N SER A 83 -0.22 7.10 6.74
CA SER A 83 0.46 7.26 5.44
C SER A 83 1.86 6.64 5.41
N ALA A 84 2.60 6.63 6.52
CA ALA A 84 3.94 6.03 6.54
C ALA A 84 3.89 4.49 6.55
N PHE A 85 2.86 3.89 7.13
CA PHE A 85 2.77 2.44 7.30
C PHE A 85 2.73 1.66 5.97
N GLY A 86 2.14 2.22 4.91
CA GLY A 86 2.13 1.58 3.58
C GLY A 86 3.52 1.39 2.99
N PRO A 87 4.29 2.47 2.78
CA PRO A 87 5.69 2.38 2.36
C PRO A 87 6.52 1.53 3.31
N LEU A 88 6.41 1.74 4.63
CA LEU A 88 7.22 1.03 5.62
C LEU A 88 7.00 -0.48 5.58
N LEU A 89 5.75 -0.94 5.41
CA LEU A 89 5.48 -2.37 5.28
C LEU A 89 6.15 -2.96 4.04
N ASN A 90 6.12 -2.25 2.90
CA ASN A 90 6.88 -2.66 1.72
C ASN A 90 8.39 -2.73 1.99
N GLY A 91 8.95 -1.75 2.70
CA GLY A 91 10.36 -1.77 3.11
C GLY A 91 10.70 -3.02 3.94
N VAL A 92 9.87 -3.35 4.93
CA VAL A 92 10.04 -4.54 5.78
C VAL A 92 9.94 -5.83 4.96
N ILE A 93 8.94 -5.97 4.09
CA ILE A 93 8.80 -7.16 3.25
C ILE A 93 9.98 -7.30 2.28
N GLY A 94 10.42 -6.19 1.66
CA GLY A 94 11.59 -6.17 0.80
C GLY A 94 12.84 -6.68 1.51
N LEU A 95 13.08 -6.23 2.75
CA LEU A 95 14.20 -6.69 3.58
C LEU A 95 14.10 -8.19 3.91
N ILE A 96 12.93 -8.68 4.32
CA ILE A 96 12.71 -10.09 4.64
C ILE A 96 13.01 -10.97 3.42
N VAL A 97 12.47 -10.62 2.26
CA VAL A 97 12.66 -11.40 1.03
C VAL A 97 14.12 -11.39 0.60
N GLN A 98 14.79 -10.23 0.67
CA GLN A 98 16.19 -10.07 0.32
C GLN A 98 17.12 -10.88 1.23
N GLN A 99 16.80 -10.96 2.52
CA GLN A 99 17.59 -11.74 3.48
C GLN A 99 17.51 -13.25 3.21
N TRP A 100 16.34 -13.74 2.77
CA TRP A 100 16.15 -15.17 2.47
C TRP A 100 16.55 -15.56 1.05
N ASN A 101 16.69 -14.59 0.15
CA ASN A 101 17.09 -14.79 -1.24
C ASN A 101 18.23 -13.81 -1.58
N PRO A 102 19.46 -14.06 -1.11
CA PRO A 102 20.61 -13.22 -1.43
C PRO A 102 20.84 -13.14 -2.96
N VAL A 103 21.48 -12.04 -3.38
CA VAL A 103 21.59 -11.65 -4.79
C VAL A 103 22.60 -12.52 -5.54
N ASP A 104 22.18 -13.71 -5.95
CA ASP A 104 22.99 -14.56 -6.84
C ASP A 104 22.59 -14.34 -8.31
N HIS A 105 21.28 -14.25 -8.61
CA HIS A 105 20.73 -14.03 -9.95
C HIS A 105 19.41 -13.21 -9.91
N LEU A 106 19.06 -12.54 -11.02
CA LEU A 106 17.80 -11.78 -11.15
C LEU A 106 16.59 -12.73 -11.34
N GLY A 107 16.13 -13.32 -10.24
CA GLY A 107 14.93 -14.16 -10.17
C GLY A 107 13.65 -13.41 -9.80
N ILE A 108 12.52 -14.12 -9.77
CA ILE A 108 11.21 -13.53 -9.40
C ILE A 108 11.20 -12.98 -7.96
N CYS A 109 11.86 -13.66 -7.01
CA CYS A 109 11.99 -13.19 -5.63
C CYS A 109 12.78 -11.87 -5.56
N GLN A 110 13.86 -11.76 -6.35
CA GLN A 110 14.67 -10.55 -6.40
C GLN A 110 13.89 -9.38 -7.01
N LEU A 111 13.14 -9.62 -8.10
CA LEU A 111 12.26 -8.61 -8.69
C LEU A 111 11.15 -8.18 -7.71
N PHE A 112 10.57 -9.11 -6.95
CA PHE A 112 9.59 -8.81 -5.92
C PHE A 112 10.19 -7.95 -4.79
N ALA A 113 11.38 -8.28 -4.30
CA ALA A 113 12.08 -7.48 -3.29
C ALA A 113 12.42 -6.08 -3.80
N LEU A 114 12.98 -5.98 -5.01
CA LEU A 114 13.31 -4.70 -5.65
C LEU A 114 12.07 -3.83 -5.88
N PHE A 115 10.93 -4.44 -6.25
CA PHE A 115 9.69 -3.69 -6.44
C PHE A 115 9.07 -3.23 -5.11
N ASN A 116 9.19 -4.02 -4.04
CA ASN A 116 8.85 -3.58 -2.68
C ASN A 116 9.71 -2.37 -2.27
N PHE A 117 11.03 -2.42 -2.46
CA PHE A 117 11.90 -1.28 -2.19
C PHE A 117 11.58 -0.07 -3.06
N TRP A 118 11.31 -0.28 -4.35
CA TRP A 118 10.92 0.80 -5.24
C TRP A 118 9.64 1.49 -4.74
N LEU A 119 8.61 0.73 -4.36
CA LEU A 119 7.38 1.30 -3.80
C LEU A 119 7.61 1.99 -2.44
N PHE A 120 8.54 1.50 -1.61
CA PHE A 120 8.95 2.17 -0.37
C PHE A 120 9.58 3.54 -0.68
N PHE A 121 10.61 3.60 -1.52
CA PHE A 121 11.31 4.85 -1.80
C PHE A 121 10.45 5.85 -2.56
N ILE A 122 9.74 5.41 -3.61
CA ILE A 122 8.95 6.32 -4.44
C ILE A 122 7.82 6.94 -3.63
N ASN A 123 7.09 6.18 -2.81
CA ASN A 123 5.97 6.73 -2.06
C ASN A 123 6.40 7.66 -0.93
N LEU A 124 7.62 7.54 -0.39
CA LEU A 124 8.14 8.48 0.59
C LEU A 124 8.57 9.83 -0.02
N ILE A 125 8.86 9.87 -1.33
CA ILE A 125 9.19 11.13 -2.02
C ILE A 125 7.90 11.96 -2.15
N PRO A 126 7.87 13.22 -1.70
CA PRO A 126 6.67 14.05 -1.76
C PRO A 126 6.44 14.57 -3.18
N PHE A 127 5.64 13.86 -3.97
CA PHE A 127 5.23 14.29 -5.31
C PHE A 127 3.72 14.15 -5.49
N ARG A 128 3.20 14.86 -6.48
CA ARG A 128 1.79 14.83 -6.86
C ARG A 128 1.71 14.71 -8.38
N PHE A 129 0.92 13.76 -8.86
CA PHE A 129 0.65 13.58 -10.28
C PHE A 129 -0.85 13.75 -10.53
N GLY A 130 -1.23 14.92 -11.04
CA GLY A 130 -2.64 15.29 -11.22
C GLY A 130 -3.40 15.32 -9.89
N VAL A 131 -4.39 14.43 -9.74
CA VAL A 131 -5.21 14.32 -8.51
C VAL A 131 -4.55 13.38 -7.47
N ARG A 132 -3.65 12.49 -7.90
CA ARG A 132 -3.02 11.50 -7.02
C ARG A 132 -1.81 12.10 -6.29
N GLN A 133 -1.71 11.80 -5.01
CA GLN A 133 -0.64 12.24 -4.11
C GLN A 133 0.14 11.00 -3.67
N SER A 134 1.47 11.11 -3.57
CA SER A 134 2.25 10.09 -2.87
C SER A 134 2.02 10.18 -1.35
N ASP A 135 2.36 9.12 -0.62
CA ASP A 135 2.26 9.14 0.84
C ASP A 135 3.13 10.20 1.48
N GLY A 136 4.34 10.40 0.95
CA GLY A 136 5.26 11.46 1.35
C GLY A 136 4.66 12.84 1.18
N TYR A 137 3.85 13.05 0.13
CA TYR A 137 3.11 14.30 -0.06
C TYR A 137 2.02 14.45 1.00
N THR A 138 1.28 13.37 1.32
CA THR A 138 0.26 13.37 2.37
C THR A 138 0.86 13.65 3.75
N ILE A 139 2.00 13.03 4.07
CA ILE A 139 2.79 13.28 5.29
C ILE A 139 3.19 14.76 5.36
N LEU A 140 3.80 15.29 4.30
CA LEU A 140 4.23 16.69 4.25
C LEU A 140 3.05 17.66 4.40
N LYS A 141 1.90 17.33 3.81
CA LYS A 141 0.67 18.11 3.92
C LYS A 141 0.14 18.11 5.37
N ALA A 142 0.10 16.96 6.02
CA ALA A 142 -0.32 16.84 7.42
C ALA A 142 0.59 17.63 8.36
N MET A 143 1.90 17.63 8.12
CA MET A 143 2.87 18.44 8.88
C MET A 143 2.67 19.95 8.71
N ARG A 144 2.18 20.40 7.55
CA ARG A 144 2.00 21.84 7.23
C ARG A 144 0.65 22.40 7.67
N GLN A 145 -0.32 21.55 8.00
CA GLN A 145 -1.60 22.03 8.53
C GLN A 145 -1.34 22.68 9.90
N LYS A 146 -1.81 23.91 10.10
CA LYS A 146 -1.77 24.63 11.39
C LYS A 146 -2.78 24.06 12.37
#